data_AF-A0A177AQ31-F1
#
_entry.id   AF-A0A177AQ31-F1
#
_cell.length_a   1.000
_cell.length_b   1.000
_cell.length_c   1.000
_cell.angle_alpha   90.00
_cell.angle_beta   90.00
_cell.angle_gamma   90.00
#
_symmetry.space_group_name_H-M   'P 1'
#
loop_
_entity.id
_entity.type
_entity.pdbx_description
1 polymer ?
#
loop_
_entity_poly.entity_id
_entity_poly.type
_entity_poly.pdbx_seq_one_letter_code
_entity_poly.pdbx_strand_id
1 'polypeptide(L)' 'MAQVNINGDPHDTHYRYKMPMILGKIEGKGNGIKTVISNIVEIAKSINRPPEFQLSISDLN' A
#
# COMPACT_ATOMS: atom_id res chain seq x y z
N MET A 1 -13.05 -6.85 3.50
CA MET A 1 -11.69 -6.69 2.95
C MET A 1 -10.71 -7.00 4.07
N ALA A 2 -9.69 -7.83 3.85
CA ALA A 2 -8.73 -8.18 4.90
C ALA A 2 -7.94 -6.93 5.32
N GLN A 3 -7.95 -6.61 6.61
CA GLN A 3 -7.19 -5.51 7.19
C GLN A 3 -5.91 -6.05 7.81
N VAL A 4 -4.80 -5.37 7.57
CA VAL A 4 -3.48 -5.71 8.09
C VAL A 4 -3.02 -4.65 9.09
N ASN A 5 -2.18 -5.06 10.02
CA ASN A 5 -1.59 -4.14 10.99
C ASN A 5 -0.52 -3.27 10.31
N ILE A 6 -0.47 -1.98 10.63
CA ILE A 6 0.46 -1.03 9.97
C ILE A 6 1.93 -1.36 10.30
N ASN A 7 2.21 -1.91 11.49
CA ASN A 7 3.54 -2.36 11.88
C ASN A 7 4.01 -3.63 11.15
N GLY A 8 3.14 -4.28 10.35
CA GLY A 8 3.46 -5.49 9.60
C GLY A 8 3.47 -6.78 10.43
N ASP A 9 3.23 -6.70 11.73
CA ASP A 9 3.18 -7.88 12.61
C ASP A 9 1.77 -8.49 12.59
N PRO A 10 1.58 -9.72 12.05
CA PRO A 10 0.29 -10.38 12.00
C PRO A 10 -0.14 -11.01 13.33
N HIS A 11 0.75 -11.09 14.33
CA HIS A 11 0.50 -11.77 15.60
C HIS A 11 -0.12 -10.85 16.67
N ASP A 12 -0.06 -9.53 16.48
CA ASP A 12 -0.75 -8.58 17.35
C ASP A 12 -2.23 -8.46 16.98
N THR A 13 -3.07 -9.25 17.64
CA THR A 13 -4.53 -9.28 17.43
C THR A 13 -5.24 -7.99 17.87
N HIS A 14 -4.65 -7.22 18.80
CA HIS A 14 -5.24 -6.02 19.40
C HIS A 14 -4.67 -4.72 18.83
N TYR A 15 -3.87 -4.80 17.78
CA TYR A 15 -3.28 -3.62 17.18
C TYR A 15 -4.36 -2.62 16.72
N ARG A 16 -4.21 -1.38 17.18
CA ARG A 16 -5.25 -0.34 17.07
C ARG A 16 -5.31 0.31 15.69
N TYR A 17 -4.19 0.33 14.97
CA TYR A 17 -4.09 0.97 13.66
C TYR A 17 -4.04 -0.06 12.54
N LYS A 18 -5.12 -0.17 11.76
CA LYS A 18 -5.21 -1.12 10.66
C LYS A 18 -5.30 -0.41 9.32
N MET A 19 -4.74 -1.03 8.28
CA MET A 19 -4.84 -0.56 6.91
C MET A 19 -5.41 -1.68 6.01
N PRO A 20 -6.07 -1.34 4.90
CA PRO A 20 -6.44 -2.34 3.91
C PRO A 20 -5.19 -2.99 3.32
N MET A 21 -5.27 -4.28 2.99
CA MET A 21 -4.21 -4.99 2.28
C MET A 21 -3.87 -4.29 0.95
N ILE A 22 -2.59 -4.13 0.63
CA ILE A 22 -2.14 -3.48 -0.60
C ILE A 22 -2.55 -4.30 -1.82
N LEU A 23 -3.25 -3.67 -2.77
CA LEU A 23 -3.65 -4.27 -4.03
C LEU A 23 -2.80 -3.68 -5.15
N GLY A 24 -1.73 -4.39 -5.51
CA GLY A 24 -0.87 -4.05 -6.63
C GLY A 24 -1.26 -4.81 -7.90
N LYS A 25 -1.22 -4.12 -9.03
CA LYS A 25 -1.32 -4.70 -10.36
C LYS A 25 -0.09 -4.30 -11.16
N ILE A 26 0.52 -5.25 -11.84
CA ILE A 26 1.58 -4.98 -12.81
C ILE A 26 0.93 -4.62 -14.14
N GLU A 27 1.34 -3.51 -14.73
CA GLU A 27 0.96 -3.11 -16.07
C GLU A 27 2.20 -2.95 -16.95
N GLY A 28 2.10 -3.36 -18.22
CA GLY A 28 3.21 -3.29 -19.16
C GLY A 28 4.17 -4.48 -19.10
N LYS A 29 5.18 -4.45 -19.98
CA LYS A 29 6.21 -5.49 -20.13
C LYS A 29 7.48 -4.85 -20.70
N GLY A 30 8.66 -5.34 -20.33
CA GLY A 30 9.95 -4.81 -20.80
C GLY A 30 10.29 -3.45 -20.17
N ASN A 31 10.82 -2.52 -20.95
CA ASN A 31 11.27 -1.19 -20.49
C ASN A 31 10.12 -0.24 -20.06
N GLY A 32 8.86 -0.71 -20.04
CA GLY A 32 7.68 0.04 -19.62
C GLY A 32 6.82 -0.71 -18.60
N ILE A 33 7.44 -1.58 -17.79
CA ILE A 33 6.75 -2.23 -16.68
C ILE A 33 6.50 -1.21 -15.57
N LYS A 34 5.26 -1.11 -15.08
CA LYS A 34 4.87 -0.24 -13.97
C LYS A 34 4.03 -1.04 -12.98
N THR A 35 4.22 -0.76 -11.70
CA THR A 35 3.39 -1.35 -10.63
C THR A 35 2.35 -0.30 -10.21
N VAL A 36 1.09 -0.57 -10.48
CA VAL A 36 -0.02 0.31 -10.12
C VAL A 36 -0.66 -0.20 -8.83
N ILE A 37 -0.74 0.65 -7.82
CA ILE A 37 -1.44 0.35 -6.56
C ILE A 37 -2.88 0.85 -6.68
N SER A 38 -3.84 -0.08 -6.81
CA SER A 38 -5.25 0.24 -7.05
C SER A 38 -5.95 0.85 -5.84
N ASN A 39 -5.49 0.56 -4.62
CA ASN A 39 -6.14 0.99 -3.37
C ASN A 39 -5.34 2.04 -2.57
N ILE A 40 -4.48 2.81 -3.25
CA ILE A 40 -3.59 3.80 -2.63
C ILE A 40 -4.34 4.86 -1.80
N VAL A 41 -5.53 5.27 -2.24
CA VAL A 41 -6.34 6.29 -1.57
C VAL A 41 -6.85 5.81 -0.21
N GLU A 42 -7.21 4.53 -0.10
CA GLU A 42 -7.71 3.96 1.15
C GLU A 42 -6.57 3.76 2.15
N ILE A 43 -5.40 3.31 1.68
CA ILE A 43 -4.19 3.17 2.50
C ILE A 43 -3.72 4.54 3.01
N ALA A 44 -3.69 5.55 2.14
CA ALA A 44 -3.35 6.93 2.49
C ALA A 44 -4.23 7.49 3.62
N LYS A 45 -5.55 7.21 3.58
CA LYS A 45 -6.48 7.58 4.65
C LYS A 45 -6.17 6.87 5.97
N SER A 46 -5.82 5.59 5.96
CA SER A 46 -5.46 4.85 7.18
C SER A 46 -4.19 5.38 7.86
N ILE A 47 -3.29 5.99 7.10
CA ILE A 47 -1.98 6.48 7.59
C ILE A 47 -1.99 8.01 7.80
N ASN A 48 -3.10 8.70 7.49
CA ASN A 48 -3.20 10.17 7.50
C ASN A 48 -2.07 10.85 6.69
N ARG A 49 -1.70 10.27 5.55
CA ARG A 49 -0.69 10.82 4.63
C ARG A 49 -1.30 11.07 3.26
N PRO A 50 -0.84 12.08 2.51
CA PRO A 50 -1.26 12.25 1.13
C PRO A 50 -0.81 11.05 0.27
N PRO A 51 -1.61 10.63 -0.72
CA PRO A 51 -1.33 9.45 -1.53
C PRO A 51 -0.07 9.59 -2.41
N GLU A 52 0.32 10.82 -2.73
CA GLU A 52 1.50 11.13 -3.55
C GLU A 52 2.81 10.61 -2.93
N PHE A 53 2.91 10.60 -1.60
CA PHE A 53 4.12 10.17 -0.90
C PHE A 53 4.34 8.65 -0.95
N GLN A 54 3.26 7.87 -1.16
CA GLN A 54 3.33 6.41 -1.20
C GLN A 54 3.70 5.90 -2.59
N LEU A 55 3.36 6.63 -3.65
CA LEU A 55 3.73 6.31 -5.03
C LEU A 55 5.22 6.57 -5.32
N SER A 56 5.82 7.60 -4.71
CA SER A 56 7.23 7.95 -4.96
C SER A 56 8.23 6.95 -4.37
N ILE A 57 7.85 6.18 -3.34
CA ILE A 57 8.73 5.17 -2.73
C ILE A 57 8.95 3.98 -3.67
N SER A 58 7.98 3.65 -4.52
CA SER A 58 8.11 2.58 -5.52
C SER A 58 9.00 2.94 -6.71
N ASP A 59 9.34 4.22 -6.89
CA ASP A 59 10.20 4.71 -7.98
C ASP A 59 11.69 4.81 -7.57
N LEU A 60 12.04 4.44 -6.33
CA LEU A 60 13.42 4.36 -5.85
C LEU A 60 14.01 2.98 -6.16
N ASN A 61 14.29 2.72 -7.43
CA ASN A 61 15.28 1.75 -7.89
C ASN A 61 15.81 2.14 -9.27
#